data_AF-H1BHQ9-F1
#
_entry.id   AF-H1BHQ9-F1
#
_cell.length_a   1.000
_cell.length_b   1.000
_cell.length_c   1.000
_cell.angle_alpha   90.00
_cell.angle_beta   90.00
_cell.angle_gamma   90.00
#
_symmetry.space_group_name_H-M   'P 1'
#
loop_
_entity.id
_entity.type
_entity.pdbx_description
1 polymer ?
#
loop_
_entity_poly.entity_id
_entity_poly.type
_entity_poly.pdbx_seq_one_letter_code
_entity_poly.pdbx_strand_id
1 'polypeptide(L)' 'MEKLFYSNKDIRELYEISEAQAYRHMRRMKEIYEIDENRLPRRGVLPVAIVKDYFHQGKKKKDVQ' A
#
# COMPACT_ATOMS: atom_id res chain seq x y z
N MET A 1 17.20 4.27 -9.06
CA MET A 1 16.08 3.53 -9.69
C MET A 1 14.86 3.72 -8.82
N GLU A 2 13.76 4.25 -9.36
CA GLU A 2 12.50 4.30 -8.62
C GLU A 2 11.95 2.87 -8.45
N LYS A 3 11.61 2.50 -7.22
CA LYS A 3 10.89 1.23 -6.97
C LYS A 3 9.50 1.35 -7.60
N LEU A 4 9.13 0.40 -8.45
CA LEU A 4 7.78 0.31 -9.03
C LEU A 4 6.80 -0.44 -8.13
N PHE A 5 7.31 -1.26 -7.22
CA PHE A 5 6.51 -2.05 -6.28
C PHE A 5 7.05 -1.94 -4.86
N TYR A 6 6.16 -1.93 -3.89
CA TYR A 6 6.46 -2.01 -2.46
C TYR A 6 6.00 -3.34 -1.87
N SER A 7 6.89 -3.95 -1.09
CA SER A 7 6.58 -5.09 -0.23
C SER A 7 6.00 -4.61 1.11
N ASN A 8 5.56 -5.56 1.93
CA ASN A 8 5.16 -5.27 3.31
C ASN A 8 6.24 -4.52 4.10
N LYS A 9 7.51 -4.95 3.95
CA LYS A 9 8.65 -4.31 4.60
C LYS A 9 8.81 -2.85 4.17
N ASP A 10 8.69 -2.57 2.87
CA ASP A 10 8.79 -1.20 2.35
C ASP A 10 7.67 -0.31 2.93
N ILE A 11 6.43 -0.82 2.98
CA ILE A 11 5.30 -0.09 3.56
C ILE A 11 5.51 0.17 5.05
N ARG A 12 6.03 -0.82 5.78
CA ARG A 12 6.37 -0.72 7.20
C ARG A 12 7.37 0.40 7.46
N GLU A 13 8.44 0.45 6.68
CA GLU A 13 9.51 1.44 6.81
C GLU A 13 9.06 2.84 6.35
N LEU A 14 8.30 2.93 5.26
CA LEU A 14 7.87 4.23 4.70
C LEU A 14 6.81 4.95 5.53
N TYR A 15 5.92 4.19 6.17
CA TYR A 15 4.79 4.76 6.92
C TYR A 15 4.92 4.55 8.43
N GLU A 16 6.03 4.01 8.90
CA GLU A 16 6.36 3.79 10.32
C GLU A 16 5.23 3.06 11.08
N ILE A 17 4.62 2.07 10.43
CA ILE A 17 3.55 1.26 10.98
C ILE A 17 4.05 -0.13 11.39
N SER A 18 3.28 -0.86 12.19
CA SER A 18 3.59 -2.27 12.50
C SER A 18 3.44 -3.18 11.27
N GLU A 19 4.14 -4.31 11.28
CA GLU A 19 4.03 -5.34 10.23
C GLU A 19 2.59 -5.83 10.03
N ALA A 20 1.87 -6.06 11.13
CA ALA A 20 0.47 -6.47 11.11
C ALA A 20 -0.46 -5.37 10.52
N GLN A 21 -0.15 -4.09 10.76
CA GLN A 21 -0.88 -2.99 10.12
C GLN A 21 -0.56 -2.92 8.63
N ALA A 22 0.71 -3.06 8.23
CA ALA A 22 1.10 -3.10 6.83
C ALA A 22 0.36 -4.22 6.08
N TYR A 23 0.25 -5.43 6.66
CA TYR A 23 -0.51 -6.53 6.07
C TYR A 23 -2.00 -6.19 5.90
N ARG A 24 -2.61 -5.59 6.92
CA ARG A 24 -4.02 -5.15 6.85
C ARG A 24 -4.23 -4.10 5.76
N HIS A 25 -3.35 -3.12 5.66
CA HIS A 25 -3.41 -2.11 4.60
C HIS A 25 -3.22 -2.72 3.22
N MET A 26 -2.25 -3.62 3.04
CA MET A 26 -2.03 -4.30 1.77
C MET A 26 -3.25 -5.09 1.31
N ARG A 27 -3.87 -5.85 2.22
CA ARG A 27 -5.10 -6.58 1.93
C ARG A 27 -6.23 -5.63 1.52
N ARG A 28 -6.40 -4.54 2.26
CA ARG A 28 -7.43 -3.53 1.97
C ARG A 28 -7.19 -2.79 0.65
N MET A 29 -5.93 -2.53 0.28
CA MET A 29 -5.59 -1.96 -1.03
C MET A 29 -5.93 -2.94 -2.17
N LYS A 30 -5.68 -4.24 -2.01
CA LYS A 30 -6.06 -5.22 -3.02
C LYS A 30 -7.57 -5.24 -3.26
N GLU A 31 -8.35 -5.14 -2.19
CA GLU A 31 -9.82 -5.10 -2.26
C GLU A 31 -10.34 -3.79 -2.89
N ILE A 32 -9.82 -2.62 -2.48
CA ILE A 32 -10.29 -1.31 -2.96
C ILE A 32 -9.93 -1.07 -4.43
N TYR A 33 -8.74 -1.48 -4.85
CA TYR A 33 -8.22 -1.24 -6.19
C TYR A 33 -8.36 -2.46 -7.11
N GLU A 34 -9.10 -3.49 -6.67
CA GLU A 34 -9.38 -4.71 -7.42
C GLU A 34 -8.12 -5.32 -8.07
N ILE A 35 -7.05 -5.42 -7.28
CA ILE A 35 -5.74 -5.84 -7.78
C ILE A 35 -5.75 -7.34 -8.05
N ASP A 36 -5.61 -7.71 -9.31
CA ASP A 36 -5.38 -9.08 -9.72
C ASP A 36 -3.97 -9.55 -9.34
N GLU A 37 -3.90 -10.47 -8.38
CA GLU A 37 -2.63 -11.02 -7.88
C GLU A 37 -1.84 -11.77 -8.96
N ASN A 38 -2.50 -12.27 -10.02
CA ASN A 38 -1.85 -12.97 -11.12
C ASN A 38 -1.13 -12.02 -12.08
N ARG A 39 -1.45 -10.72 -12.03
CA ARG A 39 -0.82 -9.67 -12.85
C ARG A 39 0.32 -8.97 -12.11
N LEU A 40 0.51 -9.29 -10.83
CA LEU A 40 1.63 -8.78 -10.06
C LEU A 40 2.90 -9.57 -10.38
N PRO A 41 4.06 -8.89 -10.42
CA PRO A 41 5.33 -9.57 -10.71
C PRO A 41 5.72 -10.57 -9.60
N ARG A 42 5.24 -10.35 -8.36
CA ARG A 42 5.47 -11.21 -7.20
C ARG A 42 4.27 -11.19 -6.26
N ARG A 43 4.08 -12.28 -5.50
CA ARG A 43 3.13 -12.28 -4.38
C ARG A 43 3.64 -11.39 -3.26
N GLY A 44 2.73 -10.67 -2.60
CA GLY A 44 3.07 -9.82 -1.45
C GLY A 44 3.79 -8.51 -1.82
N VAL A 45 3.61 -8.02 -3.04
CA VAL A 45 4.00 -6.65 -3.42
C VAL A 45 2.81 -5.89 -3.97
N LEU A 46 2.86 -4.56 -3.92
CA LEU A 46 1.84 -3.68 -4.47
C LEU A 46 2.48 -2.56 -5.30
N PRO A 47 1.84 -2.10 -6.39
CA PRO A 47 2.31 -0.96 -7.16
C PRO A 47 2.47 0.29 -6.28
N VAL A 48 3.59 1.00 -6.42
CA VAL A 48 3.87 2.21 -5.64
C VAL A 48 2.79 3.29 -5.79
N ALA A 49 2.24 3.44 -7.00
CA ALA A 49 1.17 4.39 -7.28
C ALA A 49 -0.05 4.13 -6.37
N ILE A 50 -0.47 2.87 -6.23
CA ILE A 50 -1.62 2.49 -5.40
C ILE A 50 -1.33 2.73 -3.92
N VAL A 51 -0.13 2.34 -3.45
CA VAL A 51 0.25 2.54 -2.06
C VAL A 51 0.24 4.03 -1.71
N LYS A 52 0.88 4.87 -2.52
CA LYS A 52 0.91 6.31 -2.32
C LYS A 52 -0.50 6.89 -2.32
N ASP A 53 -1.32 6.55 -3.30
CA ASP A 53 -2.69 7.07 -3.41
C ASP A 53 -3.54 6.70 -2.20
N TYR A 54 -3.51 5.44 -1.76
CA TYR A 54 -4.26 4.98 -0.58
C TYR A 54 -3.91 5.76 0.70
N PHE A 55 -2.62 5.94 1.00
CA PHE A 55 -2.20 6.69 2.18
C PHE A 55 -2.42 8.21 2.03
N HIS A 56 -2.40 8.72 0.80
CA HIS A 56 -2.71 10.13 0.53
C HIS A 56 -4.21 10.42 0.70
N GLN A 57 -5.09 9.53 0.24
CA GLN A 57 -6.54 9.59 0.47
C GLN A 57 -6.86 9.54 1.98
N GLY A 58 -6.14 8.72 2.75
CA GLY A 58 -6.26 8.67 4.21
C GLY A 58 -5.88 9.98 4.91
N LYS A 59 -4.91 10.74 4.37
CA LYS A 59 -4.52 12.06 4.89
C LYS A 59 -5.53 13.16 4.58
N LYS A 60 -6.14 13.17 3.38
CA LYS A 60 -7.16 14.18 3.02
C LYS A 60 -8.39 14.17 3.93
N LYS A 61 -8.71 13.05 4.59
CA LYS A 61 -9.81 12.97 5.56
C LYS A 61 -9.48 13.56 6.94
N LYS A 62 -8.23 13.91 7.23
CA LYS A 62 -7.82 14.49 8.53
C LYS A 62 -7.68 16.02 8.53
N ASP A 63 -7.81 16.68 7.37
CA ASP A 63 -7.67 18.14 7.23
C ASP A 63 -9.03 18.88 7.22
N VAL A 64 -10.07 18.24 7.76
CA VAL A 64 -11.38 18.85 8.00
C VAL A 64 -11.71 18.61 9.46
N GLN A 65 -11.08 19.35 10.35
CA GLN A 65 -11.52 19.58 11.73
C GLN A 65 -10.93 20.88 12.25
#